data_AF-A0A1Y4S1C7-F1
#
_entry.id   AF-A0A1Y4S1C7-F1
#
_cell.length_a   1.000
_cell.length_b   1.000
_cell.length_c   1.000
_cell.angle_alpha   90.00
_cell.angle_beta   90.00
_cell.angle_gamma   90.00
#
_symmetry.space_group_name_H-M   'P 1'
#
loop_
_entity.id
_entity.type
_entity.pdbx_description
1 polymer ?
#
loop_
_entity_poly.entity_id
_entity_poly.type
_entity_poly.pdbx_seq_one_letter_code
_entity_poly.pdbx_strand_id
1 'polypeptide(L)'
;MGNVKIRKMVQGAMIAAIFGALSIFNTYTGSMFDIFICYGMVIPLVWYSYTYRLQDGLLVSLIAMIVIMITGLPFFAISSFSSCLIGVFLGEALKRQASRGVLFLGTLSLTFFNNILLYEVFAGLLNMDLIGEMKDKLLNVNN
;
A
#
# COMPACT_ATOMS: atom_id res chain seq x y z
N MET A 1 -25.87 -20.38 -6.67
CA MET A 1 -24.92 -19.44 -7.34
C MET A 1 -24.97 -17.99 -6.83
N GLY A 2 -26.09 -17.47 -6.32
CA GLY A 2 -26.16 -16.07 -5.81
C GLY A 2 -25.36 -15.79 -4.52
N ASN A 3 -25.30 -16.76 -3.61
CA ASN A 3 -24.71 -16.58 -2.27
C ASN A 3 -23.20 -16.26 -2.30
N VAL A 4 -22.44 -16.82 -3.25
CA VAL A 4 -21.00 -16.58 -3.38
C VAL A 4 -20.68 -15.19 -3.94
N LYS A 5 -21.47 -14.69 -4.91
CA LYS A 5 -21.32 -13.33 -5.45
C LYS A 5 -21.64 -12.26 -4.40
N ILE A 6 -22.70 -12.47 -3.62
CA ILE A 6 -23.10 -11.55 -2.55
C ILE A 6 -22.01 -11.53 -1.46
N ARG A 7 -21.56 -12.71 -0.99
CA ARG A 7 -20.52 -12.81 0.04
C ARG A 7 -19.23 -12.10 -0.36
N LYS A 8 -18.84 -12.23 -1.63
CA LYS A 8 -17.67 -11.55 -2.20
C LYS A 8 -17.79 -10.02 -2.20
N MET A 9 -18.96 -9.49 -2.59
CA MET A 9 -19.21 -8.04 -2.56
C MET A 9 -19.22 -7.50 -1.13
N VAL A 10 -19.89 -8.19 -0.21
CA VAL A 10 -19.95 -7.80 1.20
C VAL A 10 -18.57 -7.82 1.84
N GLN A 11 -17.76 -8.87 1.58
CA GLN A 11 -16.41 -8.96 2.13
C GLN A 11 -15.47 -7.89 1.55
N GLY A 12 -15.60 -7.57 0.26
CA GLY A 12 -14.82 -6.47 -0.35
C GLY A 12 -15.18 -5.11 0.23
N ALA A 13 -16.49 -4.84 0.39
CA ALA A 13 -16.99 -3.62 1.02
C ALA A 13 -16.57 -3.51 2.48
N MET A 14 -16.57 -4.63 3.22
CA MET A 14 -16.11 -4.67 4.60
C MET A 14 -14.64 -4.30 4.73
N ILE A 15 -13.76 -4.83 3.87
CA ILE A 15 -12.33 -4.48 3.86
C ILE A 15 -12.14 -2.99 3.55
N ALA A 16 -12.84 -2.46 2.55
CA ALA A 16 -12.78 -1.04 2.23
C ALA A 16 -13.27 -0.14 3.39
N ALA A 17 -14.33 -0.55 4.10
CA ALA A 17 -14.83 0.17 5.28
C ALA A 17 -13.83 0.14 6.45
N ILE A 18 -13.22 -1.02 6.72
CA ILE A 18 -12.16 -1.15 7.74
C ILE A 18 -10.99 -0.22 7.40
N PHE A 19 -10.59 -0.16 6.12
CA PHE A 19 -9.50 0.70 5.68
C PHE A 19 -9.83 2.18 5.84
N GLY A 20 -11.07 2.58 5.57
CA GLY A 20 -11.56 3.92 5.87
C GLY A 20 -11.54 4.25 7.36
N ALA A 21 -11.98 3.34 8.21
CA ALA A 21 -11.94 3.54 9.67
C ALA A 21 -10.50 3.68 10.20
N LEU A 22 -9.59 2.83 9.70
CA LEU A 22 -8.16 2.89 10.04
C LEU A 22 -7.49 4.17 9.53
N SER A 23 -7.89 4.64 8.34
CA SER A 23 -7.43 5.91 7.78
C SER A 23 -7.79 7.09 8.67
N ILE A 24 -9.06 7.16 9.10
CA ILE A 24 -9.54 8.20 10.04
C ILE A 24 -8.76 8.14 11.36
N PHE A 25 -8.54 6.93 11.89
CA PHE A 25 -7.77 6.73 13.11
C PHE A 25 -6.30 7.21 12.96
N ASN A 26 -5.67 6.91 11.82
CA ASN A 26 -4.32 7.37 11.54
C ASN A 26 -4.25 8.91 11.42
N THR A 27 -5.26 9.52 10.81
CA THR A 27 -5.39 10.99 10.72
C THR A 27 -5.49 11.62 12.11
N TYR A 28 -6.31 11.06 13.02
CA TYR A 28 -6.46 11.61 14.38
C TYR A 28 -5.23 11.43 15.27
N THR A 29 -4.44 10.39 15.04
CA THR A 29 -3.19 10.13 15.79
C THR A 29 -1.99 10.87 15.21
N GLY A 30 -2.19 11.72 14.20
CA GLY A 30 -1.11 12.50 13.58
C GLY A 30 -0.10 11.63 12.83
N SER A 31 -0.54 10.53 12.24
CA SER A 31 0.30 9.59 11.46
C SER A 31 1.34 8.82 12.28
N MET A 32 1.27 8.83 13.62
CA MET A 32 2.23 8.12 14.49
C MET A 32 2.24 6.60 14.28
N PHE A 33 1.11 6.02 13.85
CA PHE A 33 0.95 4.57 13.66
C PHE A 33 0.80 4.17 12.18
N ASP A 34 1.10 5.06 11.24
CA ASP A 34 0.93 4.84 9.79
C ASP A 34 1.55 3.51 9.35
N ILE A 35 2.81 3.29 9.68
CA ILE A 35 3.56 2.09 9.30
C ILE A 35 2.85 0.82 9.78
N PHE A 36 2.41 0.78 11.03
CA PHE A 36 1.72 -0.38 11.60
C PHE A 36 0.37 -0.63 10.94
N ILE A 37 -0.37 0.44 10.65
CA ILE A 37 -1.68 0.38 9.99
C ILE A 37 -1.53 -0.10 8.54
N CYS A 38 -0.58 0.46 7.78
CA CYS A 38 -0.28 0.06 6.42
C CYS A 38 0.08 -1.43 6.32
N TYR A 39 0.95 -1.95 7.21
CA TYR A 39 1.27 -3.37 7.25
C TYR A 39 0.07 -4.23 7.66
N GLY A 40 -0.74 -3.76 8.63
CA GLY A 40 -1.96 -4.43 9.04
C GLY A 40 -2.99 -4.56 7.92
N MET A 41 -3.11 -3.55 7.05
CA MET A 41 -4.01 -3.54 5.88
C MET A 41 -3.63 -4.60 4.83
N VAL A 42 -2.35 -4.95 4.71
CA VAL A 42 -1.90 -5.98 3.76
C VAL A 42 -2.57 -7.34 4.07
N ILE A 43 -2.71 -7.70 5.35
CA ILE A 43 -3.20 -9.02 5.79
C ILE A 43 -4.61 -9.36 5.25
N PRO A 44 -5.67 -8.56 5.50
CA PRO A 44 -7.00 -8.85 4.98
C PRO A 44 -7.06 -8.80 3.45
N LEU A 45 -6.21 -7.98 2.81
CA LEU A 45 -6.17 -7.85 1.36
C LEU A 45 -5.52 -9.07 0.68
N VAL A 46 -4.47 -9.63 1.30
CA VAL A 46 -3.86 -10.91 0.91
C VAL A 46 -4.89 -12.03 1.04
N TRP A 47 -5.61 -12.10 2.16
CA TRP A 47 -6.63 -13.12 2.39
C TRP A 47 -7.75 -13.05 1.33
N TYR A 48 -8.22 -11.84 1.02
CA TYR A 48 -9.24 -11.61 -0.01
C TYR A 48 -8.74 -12.00 -1.41
N SER A 49 -7.53 -11.56 -1.77
CA SER A 49 -6.92 -11.84 -3.08
C SER A 49 -6.57 -13.32 -3.26
N TYR A 50 -6.24 -14.03 -2.18
CA TYR A 50 -6.04 -15.48 -2.18
C TYR A 50 -7.34 -16.24 -2.41
N THR A 51 -8.43 -15.81 -1.74
CA THR A 51 -9.74 -16.47 -1.79
C THR A 51 -10.48 -16.22 -3.12
N TYR A 52 -10.33 -15.03 -3.70
CA TYR A 52 -11.05 -14.60 -4.91
C TYR A 52 -10.13 -14.49 -6.15
N ARG A 53 -10.62 -13.89 -7.25
CA ARG A 53 -9.81 -13.67 -8.47
C ARG A 53 -9.00 -12.38 -8.33
N LEU A 54 -7.89 -12.27 -9.06
CA LEU A 54 -7.03 -11.09 -9.09
C LEU A 54 -7.82 -9.80 -9.34
N GLN A 55 -8.72 -9.82 -10.33
CA GLN A 55 -9.56 -8.69 -10.72
C GLN A 55 -10.39 -8.15 -9.55
N ASP A 56 -10.76 -9.02 -8.62
CA ASP A 56 -11.60 -8.66 -7.47
C ASP A 56 -10.77 -8.03 -6.36
N GLY A 57 -9.58 -8.56 -6.10
CA GLY A 57 -8.63 -7.94 -5.17
C GLY A 57 -8.19 -6.55 -5.64
N LEU A 58 -7.99 -6.39 -6.95
CA LEU A 58 -7.63 -5.10 -7.56
C LEU A 58 -8.79 -4.09 -7.47
N LEU A 59 -10.03 -4.56 -7.63
CA LEU A 59 -11.22 -3.72 -7.44
C LEU A 59 -11.36 -3.25 -5.98
N VAL A 60 -11.18 -4.15 -5.01
CA VAL A 60 -11.24 -3.79 -3.57
C VAL A 60 -10.11 -2.83 -3.21
N SER A 61 -8.90 -3.04 -3.73
CA SER A 61 -7.77 -2.12 -3.58
C SER A 61 -8.10 -0.72 -4.12
N LEU A 62 -8.74 -0.63 -5.29
CA LEU A 62 -9.10 0.65 -5.90
C LEU A 62 -10.15 1.39 -5.08
N ILE A 63 -11.19 0.68 -4.63
CA ILE A 63 -12.24 1.26 -3.78
C ILE A 63 -11.65 1.73 -2.45
N ALA A 64 -10.79 0.92 -1.82
CA ALA A 64 -10.12 1.28 -0.59
C ALA A 64 -9.24 2.52 -0.76
N MET A 65 -8.53 2.65 -1.89
CA MET A 65 -7.73 3.83 -2.22
C MET A 65 -8.59 5.10 -2.29
N ILE A 66 -9.76 5.04 -2.93
CA ILE A 66 -10.69 6.17 -3.00
C ILE A 66 -11.15 6.57 -1.59
N VAL A 67 -11.51 5.59 -0.76
CA VAL A 67 -11.95 5.84 0.62
C VAL A 67 -10.82 6.48 1.44
N ILE A 68 -9.59 6.00 1.30
CA ILE A 68 -8.43 6.53 2.01
C ILE A 68 -8.09 7.94 1.53
N MET A 69 -8.20 8.24 0.24
CA MET A 69 -8.00 9.61 -0.26
C MET A 69 -9.02 10.60 0.31
N ILE A 70 -10.26 10.16 0.56
CA ILE A 70 -11.30 11.02 1.14
C ILE A 70 -11.11 11.23 2.65
N THR A 71 -10.62 10.20 3.35
CA THR A 71 -10.60 10.16 4.83
C THR A 71 -9.23 10.40 5.46
N GLY A 72 -8.16 10.20 4.68
CA GLY A 72 -6.79 10.11 5.15
C GLY A 72 -5.93 11.30 4.75
N LEU A 73 -4.74 11.35 5.32
CA LEU A 73 -3.69 12.28 4.93
C LEU A 73 -3.11 11.91 3.55
N PRO A 74 -2.61 12.87 2.75
CA PRO A 74 -2.00 12.61 1.45
C PRO A 74 -0.84 11.60 1.52
N PHE A 75 -0.01 11.71 2.56
CA PHE A 75 1.10 10.79 2.81
C PHE A 75 0.63 9.35 3.05
N PHE A 76 -0.43 9.21 3.84
CA PHE A 76 -1.04 7.91 4.14
C PHE A 76 -1.65 7.26 2.89
N ALA A 77 -2.26 8.06 2.00
CA ALA A 77 -2.83 7.57 0.75
C ALA A 77 -1.76 6.96 -0.18
N ILE A 78 -0.58 7.59 -0.27
CA ILE A 78 0.54 7.09 -1.08
C ILE A 78 1.10 5.79 -0.48
N SER A 79 1.37 5.77 0.82
CA SER A 79 1.84 4.57 1.53
C SER A 79 0.84 3.40 1.43
N SER A 80 -0.45 3.71 1.52
CA SER A 80 -1.54 2.74 1.40
C SER A 80 -1.69 2.19 -0.01
N PHE A 81 -1.46 3.00 -1.05
CA PHE A 81 -1.50 2.54 -2.43
C PHE A 81 -0.51 1.40 -2.67
N SER A 82 0.74 1.59 -2.25
CA SER A 82 1.77 0.57 -2.36
C SER A 82 1.49 -0.65 -1.49
N SER A 83 0.99 -0.45 -0.27
CA SER A 83 0.57 -1.55 0.61
C SER A 83 -0.54 -2.39 -0.02
N CYS A 84 -1.50 -1.76 -0.70
CA CYS A 84 -2.54 -2.49 -1.41
C CYS A 84 -1.99 -3.28 -2.60
N LEU A 85 -1.06 -2.71 -3.38
CA LEU A 85 -0.38 -3.45 -4.46
C LEU A 85 0.39 -4.66 -3.92
N ILE A 86 1.10 -4.50 -2.80
CA ILE A 86 1.78 -5.60 -2.09
C ILE A 86 0.77 -6.67 -1.68
N GLY A 87 -0.38 -6.27 -1.12
CA GLY A 87 -1.42 -7.20 -0.68
C GLY A 87 -2.03 -8.01 -1.83
N VAL A 88 -2.28 -7.37 -2.98
CA VAL A 88 -2.78 -8.08 -4.18
C VAL A 88 -1.71 -9.00 -4.74
N PHE A 89 -0.47 -8.53 -4.86
CA PHE A 89 0.65 -9.30 -5.38
C PHE A 89 0.95 -10.53 -4.53
N LEU A 90 1.04 -10.36 -3.20
CA LEU A 90 1.22 -11.44 -2.26
C LEU A 90 0.07 -12.45 -2.33
N GLY A 91 -1.18 -11.98 -2.37
CA GLY A 91 -2.35 -12.85 -2.48
C GLY A 91 -2.32 -13.73 -3.74
N GLU A 92 -1.89 -13.19 -4.88
CA GLU A 92 -1.76 -13.96 -6.11
C GLU A 92 -0.54 -14.89 -6.11
N ALA A 93 0.60 -14.43 -5.60
CA ALA A 93 1.83 -15.23 -5.48
C ALA A 93 1.62 -16.46 -4.56
N LEU A 94 0.92 -16.27 -3.43
CA LEU A 94 0.52 -17.36 -2.53
C LEU A 94 -0.44 -18.34 -3.22
N LYS A 95 -1.40 -17.84 -3.99
CA LYS A 95 -2.35 -18.67 -4.74
C LYS A 95 -1.66 -19.55 -5.80
N ARG A 96 -0.58 -19.06 -6.40
CA ARG A 96 0.24 -19.79 -7.37
C ARG A 96 1.30 -20.70 -6.72
N GLN A 97 1.30 -20.85 -5.40
CA GLN A 97 2.33 -21.57 -4.62
C GLN A 97 3.75 -21.10 -4.94
N ALA A 98 3.95 -19.79 -5.10
CA ALA A 98 5.28 -19.24 -5.31
C ALA A 98 6.21 -19.58 -4.13
N SER A 99 7.50 -19.81 -4.42
CA SER A 99 8.47 -20.15 -3.40
C SER A 99 8.60 -19.04 -2.35
N ARG A 100 8.98 -19.42 -1.12
CA ARG A 100 9.21 -18.45 -0.01
C ARG A 100 10.15 -17.31 -0.41
N GLY A 101 11.11 -17.60 -1.29
CA GLY A 101 12.04 -16.61 -1.85
C GLY A 101 11.36 -15.58 -2.75
N VAL A 102 10.39 -15.97 -3.58
CA VAL A 102 9.66 -15.04 -4.46
C VAL A 102 8.69 -14.16 -3.67
N LEU A 103 8.07 -14.71 -2.61
CA LEU A 103 7.25 -13.91 -1.69
C LEU A 103 8.09 -12.85 -0.99
N PHE A 104 9.27 -13.22 -0.49
CA PHE A 104 10.17 -12.32 0.21
C PHE A 104 10.82 -11.28 -0.72
N LEU A 105 11.32 -11.70 -1.89
CA LEU A 105 11.90 -10.79 -2.89
C LEU A 105 10.86 -9.86 -3.49
N GLY A 106 9.64 -10.34 -3.70
CA GLY A 106 8.54 -9.54 -4.25
C GLY A 106 8.09 -8.44 -3.29
N THR A 107 7.88 -8.78 -2.01
CA THR A 107 7.55 -7.76 -1.00
C THR A 107 8.69 -6.78 -0.79
N LEU A 108 9.94 -7.27 -0.74
CA LEU A 108 11.10 -6.41 -0.58
C LEU A 108 11.22 -5.43 -1.75
N SER A 109 11.11 -5.90 -2.99
CA SER A 109 11.19 -5.06 -4.18
C SER A 109 10.08 -4.01 -4.23
N LEU A 110 8.82 -4.39 -3.95
CA LEU A 110 7.71 -3.43 -3.91
C LEU A 110 7.87 -2.41 -2.78
N THR A 111 8.34 -2.81 -1.61
CA THR A 111 8.60 -1.89 -0.49
C THR A 111 9.73 -0.91 -0.82
N PHE A 112 10.78 -1.36 -1.52
CA PHE A 112 11.84 -0.47 -2.01
C PHE A 112 11.30 0.58 -2.98
N PHE A 113 10.51 0.16 -3.98
CA PHE A 113 9.86 1.09 -4.90
C PHE A 113 8.92 2.08 -4.19
N ASN A 114 8.15 1.61 -3.21
CA ASN A 114 7.29 2.47 -2.40
C ASN A 114 8.09 3.57 -1.69
N ASN A 115 9.22 3.22 -1.09
CA ASN A 115 10.06 4.20 -0.40
C ASN A 115 10.64 5.25 -1.37
N ILE A 116 11.07 4.84 -2.57
CA ILE A 116 11.55 5.78 -3.60
C ILE A 116 10.44 6.77 -4.00
N LEU A 117 9.24 6.28 -4.29
CA LEU A 117 8.09 7.12 -4.65
C LEU A 117 7.72 8.10 -3.52
N LEU A 118 7.73 7.62 -2.27
CA LEU A 118 7.46 8.47 -1.12
C LEU A 118 8.49 9.61 -1.03
N TYR A 119 9.79 9.29 -1.16
CA TYR A 119 10.88 10.27 -1.12
C TYR A 119 10.76 11.31 -2.24
N GLU A 120 10.42 10.89 -3.46
CA GLU A 120 10.26 11.79 -4.60
C GLU A 120 9.08 12.75 -4.40
N VAL A 121 7.95 12.25 -3.87
CA VAL A 121 6.80 13.11 -3.51
C VAL A 121 7.16 14.07 -2.38
N PHE A 122 7.87 13.60 -1.35
CA PHE A 122 8.35 14.47 -0.25
C PHE A 122 9.27 15.58 -0.77
N ALA A 123 10.20 15.26 -1.65
CA ALA A 123 11.12 16.23 -2.23
C ALA A 123 10.42 17.25 -3.14
N GLY A 124 9.46 16.80 -3.96
CA GLY A 124 8.62 17.68 -4.75
C GLY A 124 7.76 18.61 -3.89
N LEU A 125 7.22 18.13 -2.77
CA LEU A 125 6.42 18.92 -1.84
C LEU A 125 7.25 19.96 -1.08
N LEU A 126 8.50 19.62 -0.75
CA LEU A 126 9.43 20.49 -0.01
C LEU A 126 10.29 21.38 -0.92
N ASN A 127 10.11 21.31 -2.25
CA ASN A 127 10.94 22.00 -3.25
C ASN A 127 12.45 21.71 -3.09
N MET A 128 12.78 20.50 -2.62
CA MET A 128 14.16 20.06 -2.46
C MET A 128 14.62 19.37 -3.75
N ASP A 129 15.64 19.93 -4.40
CA ASP A 129 16.31 19.26 -5.52
C ASP A 129 17.26 18.18 -4.97
N LEU A 130 16.70 16.98 -4.71
CA LEU A 130 17.45 15.82 -4.20
C LEU A 130 18.67 15.48 -5.07
N ILE A 131 18.59 15.72 -6.38
CA ILE A 131 19.68 15.45 -7.33
C ILE A 131 20.76 16.53 -7.20
N GLY A 132 20.35 17.79 -7.01
CA GLY A 132 21.26 18.89 -6.69
C GLY A 132 22.01 18.68 -5.38
N GLU A 133 21.32 18.33 -4.30
CA GLU A 133 21.95 18.08 -2.99
C GLU A 133 22.86 16.85 -2.96
N MET A 134 22.49 15.77 -3.67
CA MET A 134 23.38 14.60 -3.81
C MET A 134 24.65 14.95 -4.59
N LYS A 135 24.55 15.80 -5.61
CA LYS A 135 25.69 16.25 -6.41
C LYS A 135 26.61 17.17 -5.61
N ASP A 136 26.05 18.08 -4.81
CA ASP A 136 26.83 18.99 -3.95
C ASP A 136 27.53 18.26 -2.80
N LYS A 137 26.93 17.20 -2.23
CA LYS A 137 27.61 16.35 -1.24
C LYS A 137 28.72 15.50 -1.84
N LEU A 138 28.55 14.97 -3.06
CA LEU A 138 29.60 14.22 -3.76
C LEU A 138 30.78 15.13 -4.17
N LEU A 139 30.52 16.39 -4.50
CA LEU A 139 31.57 17.36 -4.82
C LEU A 139 32.32 17.86 -3.58
N ASN A 140 31.65 18.01 -2.43
CA ASN A 140 32.29 18.42 -1.16
C ASN A 140 33.04 17.29 -0.44
N VAL A 141 32.84 16.02 -0.79
CA VAL A 141 33.65 14.89 -0.27
C VAL A 141 34.99 14.75 -1.00
N ASN A 142 35.15 15.37 -2.17
CA ASN A 142 36.37 15.34 -2.99
C ASN A 142 37.28 16.58 -2.80
N ASN A 143 37.03 17.42 -1.80
CA ASN A 143 37.90 18.51 -1.33
C ASN A 143 38.26 18.29 0.14
#